data_AF-A0A5P9BA24-F1
#
_entry.id   AF-A0A5P9BA24-F1
#
_cell.length_a   1.000
_cell.length_b   1.000
_cell.length_c   1.000
_cell.angle_alpha   90.00
_cell.angle_beta   90.00
_cell.angle_gamma   90.00
#
_symmetry.space_group_name_H-M   'P 1'
#
loop_
_entity.id
_entity.type
_entity.pdbx_description
1 polymer ?
#
loop_
_entity_poly.entity_id
_entity_poly.type
_entity_poly.pdbx_seq_one_letter_code
_entity_poly.pdbx_strand_id
1 'polypeptide(L)'
;MKPSILAVVIGMTVSATAIAEDHFRSHDAHVHGEVEVNIAQDGQELLVEVTAPGADVVGFEHAPQTPEQIAALEKATALLNQPSKLFAFEGADCTLEYKSVTHTLGEDDHEGHDHDHEGHDHDKHDHHDHEGHDHDKHDHDDHEGHDHDKHDHHDHEGHEHDKHDHHDHEGHDHDKHDHDDHEGHDHDHAAGGHGEFTIEYHYQCSNVAKLDTVETQWFSNFANTESITVNLLTDRAQTQQKLTPNNTSFRF
;
A
#
# COMPACT_ATOMS: atom_id res chain seq x y z
N MET A 1 -32.73 37.79 -60.42
CA MET A 1 -33.73 37.95 -59.35
C MET A 1 -33.32 37.00 -58.22
N LYS A 2 -32.95 37.56 -57.06
CA LYS A 2 -32.80 36.87 -55.76
C LYS A 2 -34.19 36.36 -55.28
N PRO A 3 -34.39 35.58 -54.19
CA PRO A 3 -33.46 35.37 -53.06
C PRO A 3 -33.44 33.93 -52.45
N SER A 4 -32.47 33.60 -51.57
CA SER A 4 -32.70 33.35 -50.10
C SER A 4 -33.14 31.91 -49.74
N ILE A 5 -32.72 31.22 -48.67
CA ILE A 5 -32.12 31.58 -47.37
C ILE A 5 -31.25 30.40 -46.87
N LEU A 6 -30.13 30.77 -46.23
CA LEU A 6 -29.39 30.03 -45.19
C LEU A 6 -30.25 29.04 -44.35
N ALA A 7 -29.72 27.85 -44.09
CA ALA A 7 -29.99 27.13 -42.85
C ALA A 7 -28.65 26.60 -42.31
N VAL A 8 -27.90 27.48 -41.65
CA VAL A 8 -26.78 27.09 -40.80
C VAL A 8 -27.39 26.57 -39.50
N VAL A 9 -27.43 25.25 -39.36
CA VAL A 9 -27.76 24.60 -38.09
C VAL A 9 -26.50 24.63 -37.23
N ILE A 10 -26.47 25.56 -36.27
CA ILE A 10 -25.49 25.58 -35.20
C ILE A 10 -25.86 24.43 -34.24
N GLY A 11 -25.24 23.28 -34.43
CA GLY A 11 -25.28 22.20 -33.44
C GLY A 11 -24.44 22.61 -32.23
N MET A 12 -25.11 23.01 -31.14
CA MET A 12 -24.47 23.12 -29.82
C MET A 12 -24.05 21.72 -29.38
N THR A 13 -22.78 21.37 -29.61
CA THR A 13 -22.13 20.26 -28.92
C THR A 13 -21.96 20.67 -27.46
N VAL A 14 -22.78 20.10 -26.58
CA VAL A 14 -22.50 20.09 -25.14
C VAL A 14 -21.28 19.20 -24.97
N SER A 15 -20.10 19.80 -24.90
CA SER A 15 -18.91 19.10 -24.40
C SER A 15 -19.16 18.84 -22.92
N ALA A 16 -19.56 17.62 -22.59
CA ALA A 16 -19.46 17.15 -21.23
C ALA A 16 -17.99 17.26 -20.83
N THR A 17 -17.68 18.10 -19.84
CA THR A 17 -16.42 18.02 -19.14
C THR A 17 -16.36 16.63 -18.54
N ALA A 18 -15.56 15.75 -19.13
CA ALA A 18 -15.14 14.53 -18.46
C ALA A 18 -14.44 15.00 -17.18
N ILE A 19 -15.14 14.90 -16.05
CA ILE A 19 -14.46 14.85 -14.77
C ILE A 19 -13.70 13.52 -14.87
N ALA A 20 -12.38 13.63 -15.05
CA ALA A 20 -11.49 12.51 -14.80
C ALA A 20 -11.68 12.20 -13.31
N GLU A 21 -12.54 11.24 -13.02
CA GLU A 21 -12.53 10.60 -11.72
C GLU A 21 -11.18 9.87 -11.66
N ASP A 22 -10.29 10.33 -10.77
CA ASP A 22 -9.15 9.55 -10.27
C ASP A 22 -9.71 8.34 -9.52
N HIS A 23 -10.30 7.41 -10.28
CA HIS A 23 -10.53 6.07 -9.79
C HIS A 23 -9.16 5.43 -9.73
N PHE A 24 -8.59 5.40 -8.52
CA PHE A 24 -7.62 4.39 -8.13
C PHE A 24 -8.08 3.06 -8.71
N ARG A 25 -7.42 2.61 -9.78
CA ARG A 25 -7.53 1.23 -10.21
C ARG A 25 -6.90 0.43 -9.07
N SER A 26 -7.73 -0.12 -8.19
CA SER A 26 -7.30 -1.12 -7.24
C SER A 26 -6.82 -2.33 -8.05
N HIS A 27 -5.53 -2.32 -8.38
CA HIS A 27 -4.79 -3.48 -8.88
C HIS A 27 -4.30 -4.30 -7.67
N ASP A 28 -5.18 -4.54 -6.70
CA ASP A 28 -4.82 -5.25 -5.45
C ASP A 28 -4.86 -6.78 -5.64
N ALA A 29 -4.34 -7.21 -6.79
CA ALA A 29 -4.12 -8.59 -7.19
C ALA A 29 -2.89 -8.62 -8.10
N HIS A 30 -1.73 -8.27 -7.55
CA HIS A 30 -0.47 -8.55 -8.24
C HIS A 30 -0.12 -10.03 -8.09
N VAL A 31 0.49 -10.60 -9.13
CA VAL A 31 0.92 -12.00 -9.13
C VAL A 31 2.38 -12.02 -8.69
N HIS A 32 2.69 -12.74 -7.61
CA HIS A 32 4.08 -12.91 -7.19
C HIS A 32 4.90 -13.55 -8.32
N GLY A 33 6.11 -13.06 -8.49
CA GLY A 33 7.00 -13.43 -9.57
C GLY A 33 6.70 -12.75 -10.90
N GLU A 34 5.67 -11.90 -11.01
CA GLU A 34 5.37 -11.14 -12.23
C GLU A 34 5.46 -9.64 -11.98
N VAL A 35 6.41 -9.01 -12.67
CA VAL A 35 6.57 -7.55 -12.72
C VAL A 35 5.94 -7.04 -14.01
N GLU A 36 5.21 -5.94 -13.93
CA GLU A 36 4.67 -5.25 -15.11
C GLU A 36 5.54 -4.04 -15.45
N VAL A 37 5.89 -3.89 -16.73
CA VAL A 37 6.61 -2.74 -17.25
C VAL A 37 5.80 -2.13 -18.38
N ASN A 38 5.32 -0.91 -18.20
CA ASN A 38 4.62 -0.14 -19.22
C ASN A 38 5.60 0.88 -19.82
N ILE A 39 5.70 0.90 -21.15
CA ILE A 39 6.60 1.80 -21.87
C ILE A 39 5.79 2.55 -22.91
N ALA A 40 5.81 3.88 -22.83
CA ALA A 40 5.15 4.75 -23.79
C ALA A 40 6.17 5.67 -24.46
N GLN A 41 6.14 5.75 -25.78
CA GLN A 41 6.96 6.65 -26.58
C GLN A 41 6.06 7.62 -27.33
N ASP A 42 6.32 8.92 -27.17
CA ASP A 42 5.70 10.01 -27.93
C ASP A 42 6.82 10.92 -28.48
N GLY A 43 6.97 10.98 -29.80
CA GLY A 43 8.04 11.74 -30.45
C GLY A 43 9.44 11.30 -30.01
N GLN A 44 10.11 12.10 -29.16
CA GLN A 44 11.44 11.81 -28.62
C GLN A 44 11.41 11.51 -27.11
N GLU A 45 10.25 11.57 -26.49
CA GLU A 45 10.05 11.27 -25.08
C GLU A 45 9.78 9.78 -24.91
N LEU A 46 10.30 9.22 -23.82
CA LEU A 46 10.10 7.83 -23.43
C LEU A 46 9.75 7.77 -21.95
N LEU A 47 8.54 7.31 -21.67
CA LEU A 47 8.05 7.00 -20.33
C LEU A 47 8.23 5.51 -20.08
N VAL A 48 8.81 5.15 -18.93
CA VAL A 48 8.90 3.79 -18.42
C VAL A 48 8.28 3.77 -17.03
N GLU A 49 7.19 3.03 -16.87
CA GLU A 49 6.54 2.76 -15.60
C GLU A 49 6.77 1.29 -15.24
N VAL A 50 7.11 1.01 -13.99
CA VAL A 50 7.29 -0.35 -13.47
C VAL A 50 6.43 -0.52 -12.24
N THR A 51 5.67 -1.61 -12.21
CA THR A 51 4.88 -2.05 -11.07
C THR A 51 5.40 -3.43 -10.66
N ALA A 52 5.90 -3.55 -9.43
CA ALA A 52 6.56 -4.75 -8.95
C ALA A 52 6.11 -5.14 -7.53
N PRO A 53 5.67 -6.39 -7.29
CA PRO A 53 5.39 -6.86 -5.94
C PRO A 53 6.59 -6.72 -5.00
N GLY A 54 6.35 -6.44 -3.73
CA GLY A 54 7.38 -6.39 -2.71
C GLY A 54 8.14 -7.71 -2.59
N ALA A 55 7.44 -8.85 -2.70
CA ALA A 55 8.06 -10.17 -2.72
C ALA A 55 9.13 -10.32 -3.82
N ASP A 56 8.89 -9.71 -4.98
CA ASP A 56 9.76 -9.82 -6.16
C ASP A 56 11.03 -8.99 -6.01
N VAL A 57 10.93 -7.83 -5.33
CA VAL A 57 12.02 -6.87 -5.18
C VAL A 57 12.82 -7.12 -3.90
N VAL A 58 12.15 -7.30 -2.75
CA VAL A 58 12.77 -7.40 -1.42
C VAL A 58 12.54 -8.75 -0.72
N GLY A 59 11.67 -9.60 -1.25
CA GLY A 59 11.42 -10.95 -0.71
C GLY A 59 10.39 -11.01 0.41
N PHE A 60 9.63 -9.95 0.64
CA PHE A 60 8.55 -9.88 1.61
C PHE A 60 7.45 -8.92 1.16
N GLU A 61 6.25 -9.08 1.70
CA GLU A 61 5.04 -8.40 1.23
C GLU A 61 4.47 -7.41 2.25
N HIS A 62 4.95 -7.42 3.48
CA HIS A 62 4.47 -6.52 4.54
C HIS A 62 5.57 -5.58 4.98
N ALA A 63 5.20 -4.57 5.76
CA ALA A 63 6.17 -3.60 6.27
C ALA A 63 7.35 -4.28 6.99
N PRO A 64 8.61 -3.86 6.72
CA PRO A 64 9.78 -4.50 7.28
C PRO A 64 9.79 -4.37 8.79
N GLN A 65 10.03 -5.47 9.51
CA GLN A 65 10.02 -5.53 10.97
C GLN A 65 11.41 -5.75 11.56
N THR A 66 12.37 -6.21 10.77
CA THR A 66 13.74 -6.48 11.22
C THR A 66 14.75 -5.51 10.60
N PRO A 67 15.90 -5.26 11.26
CA PRO A 67 16.97 -4.45 10.68
C PRO A 67 17.43 -4.93 9.30
N GLU A 68 17.42 -6.24 9.06
CA GLU A 68 17.77 -6.84 7.77
C GLU A 68 16.73 -6.51 6.68
N GLN A 69 15.43 -6.53 7.02
CA GLN A 69 14.36 -6.17 6.09
C GLN A 69 14.38 -4.67 5.75
N ILE A 70 14.62 -3.81 6.75
CA ILE A 70 14.76 -2.36 6.54
C ILE A 70 15.94 -2.08 5.61
N ALA A 71 17.11 -2.68 5.87
CA ALA A 71 18.28 -2.53 5.01
C ALA A 71 18.07 -3.09 3.59
N ALA A 72 17.28 -4.16 3.44
CA ALA A 72 16.92 -4.70 2.13
C ALA A 72 16.04 -3.72 1.34
N LEU A 73 15.05 -3.11 2.00
CA LEU A 73 14.19 -2.07 1.43
C LEU A 73 15.01 -0.85 0.99
N GLU A 74 15.83 -0.29 1.87
CA GLU A 74 16.71 0.85 1.56
C GLU A 74 17.63 0.56 0.36
N LYS A 75 18.23 -0.64 0.33
CA LYS A 75 19.11 -1.06 -0.77
C LYS A 75 18.35 -1.19 -2.08
N ALA A 76 17.15 -1.78 -2.04
CA ALA A 76 16.29 -1.91 -3.22
C ALA A 76 15.90 -0.53 -3.76
N THR A 77 15.40 0.36 -2.90
CA THR A 77 15.03 1.73 -3.28
C THR A 77 16.23 2.51 -3.84
N ALA A 78 17.42 2.37 -3.26
CA ALA A 78 18.64 3.00 -3.77
C ALA A 78 19.07 2.45 -5.16
N LEU A 79 18.82 1.17 -5.43
CA LEU A 79 19.09 0.55 -6.73
C LEU A 79 18.05 0.96 -7.78
N LEU A 80 16.77 0.96 -7.42
CA LEU A 80 15.67 1.46 -8.25
C LEU A 80 15.84 2.94 -8.60
N ASN A 81 16.52 3.71 -7.75
CA ASN A 81 16.90 5.09 -8.06
C ASN A 81 18.06 5.24 -9.07
N GLN A 82 18.56 4.14 -9.65
CA GLN A 82 19.65 4.13 -10.64
C GLN A 82 19.18 3.42 -11.93
N PRO A 83 18.40 4.11 -12.79
CA PRO A 83 17.71 3.44 -13.90
C PRO A 83 18.65 2.80 -14.94
N SER A 84 19.84 3.36 -15.12
CA SER A 84 20.89 2.81 -15.99
C SER A 84 21.46 1.46 -15.51
N LYS A 85 21.20 1.06 -14.26
CA LYS A 85 21.50 -0.28 -13.74
C LYS A 85 20.37 -1.27 -13.98
N LEU A 86 19.20 -0.82 -14.43
CA LEU A 86 18.02 -1.65 -14.65
C LEU A 86 17.73 -1.82 -16.14
N PHE A 87 17.82 -0.75 -16.92
CA PHE A 87 17.50 -0.74 -18.34
C PHE A 87 18.66 -0.13 -19.14
N ALA A 88 19.04 -0.83 -20.21
CA ALA A 88 20.02 -0.38 -21.18
C ALA A 88 19.33 -0.16 -22.52
N PHE A 89 19.33 1.09 -22.99
CA PHE A 89 18.78 1.48 -24.27
C PHE A 89 19.88 1.43 -25.34
N GLU A 90 19.86 0.40 -26.19
CA GLU A 90 20.87 0.24 -27.23
C GLU A 90 20.48 1.02 -28.50
N GLY A 91 21.41 1.82 -29.01
CA GLY A 91 21.23 2.53 -30.29
C GLY A 91 20.51 3.88 -30.23
N ALA A 92 20.03 4.31 -29.06
CA ALA A 92 19.49 5.66 -28.84
C ALA A 92 20.14 6.36 -27.64
N ASP A 93 20.50 7.63 -27.81
CA ASP A 93 20.99 8.47 -26.73
C ASP A 93 19.81 9.02 -25.91
N CYS A 94 19.44 8.30 -24.86
CA CYS A 94 18.35 8.65 -23.93
C CYS A 94 18.92 9.25 -22.64
N THR A 95 18.48 10.46 -22.30
CA THR A 95 18.85 11.17 -21.07
C THR A 95 17.69 11.12 -20.09
N LEU A 96 17.94 10.70 -18.86
CA LEU A 96 16.94 10.70 -17.79
C LEU A 96 16.61 12.14 -17.38
N GLU A 97 15.34 12.51 -17.46
CA GLU A 97 14.85 13.84 -17.05
C GLU A 97 14.12 13.79 -15.71
N TYR A 98 13.35 12.74 -15.47
CA TYR A 98 12.59 12.54 -14.25
C TYR A 98 12.69 11.09 -13.78
N LYS A 99 12.65 10.92 -12.46
CA LYS A 99 12.48 9.61 -11.84
C LYS A 99 11.64 9.74 -10.57
N SER A 100 10.79 8.75 -10.33
CA SER A 100 10.07 8.53 -9.08
C SER A 100 10.18 7.07 -8.70
N VAL A 101 10.36 6.78 -7.41
CA VAL A 101 10.33 5.43 -6.84
C VAL A 101 9.55 5.53 -5.55
N THR A 102 8.39 4.88 -5.48
CA THR A 102 7.53 4.83 -4.30
C THR A 102 7.17 3.39 -3.98
N HIS A 103 6.77 3.12 -2.74
CA HIS A 103 6.30 1.80 -2.34
C HIS A 103 5.29 1.85 -1.21
N THR A 104 4.52 0.78 -1.05
CA THR A 104 3.53 0.62 0.04
C THR A 104 4.00 -0.29 1.18
N LEU A 105 5.28 -0.69 1.20
CA LEU A 105 5.90 -1.56 2.21
C LEU A 105 6.16 -0.84 3.56
N GLY A 106 5.41 0.19 3.90
CA GLY A 106 5.61 1.02 5.10
C GLY A 106 5.39 2.49 4.79
N GLU A 107 5.13 3.29 5.81
CA GLU A 107 5.01 4.75 5.67
C GLU A 107 6.36 5.33 5.27
N ASP A 108 6.39 6.08 4.16
CA ASP A 108 7.51 6.94 3.75
C ASP A 108 7.64 8.12 4.74
N ASP A 109 8.02 7.83 5.99
CA ASP A 109 8.22 8.80 7.08
C ASP A 109 9.58 9.53 6.96
N HIS A 110 9.92 9.95 5.73
CA HIS A 110 11.12 10.73 5.44
C HIS A 110 10.83 12.07 4.78
N GLU A 111 9.69 12.69 5.13
CA GLU A 111 9.42 14.11 4.94
C GLU A 111 9.32 14.79 6.32
N GLY A 112 10.48 15.15 6.90
CA GLY A 112 10.62 16.27 7.84
C GLY A 112 9.73 16.29 9.09
N HIS A 113 10.07 15.50 10.10
CA HIS A 113 9.76 15.88 11.48
C HIS A 113 10.99 16.46 12.14
N ASP A 114 11.11 17.79 12.03
CA ASP A 114 11.80 18.59 13.04
C ASP A 114 11.21 18.19 14.40
N HIS A 115 11.96 17.40 15.16
CA HIS A 115 11.70 17.24 16.59
C HIS A 115 12.12 18.53 17.30
N ASP A 116 11.34 19.60 17.11
CA ASP A 116 11.28 20.66 18.09
C ASP A 116 10.60 20.07 19.34
N HIS A 117 11.43 19.55 20.24
CA HIS A 117 11.04 19.26 21.60
C HIS A 117 10.81 20.58 22.35
N GLU A 118 9.72 21.27 22.02
CA GLU A 118 9.12 22.26 22.90
C GLU A 118 8.47 21.50 24.06
N GLY A 119 9.18 21.47 25.18
CA GLY A 119 8.78 20.77 26.40
C GLY A 119 7.43 21.26 26.90
N HIS A 120 6.44 20.37 26.91
CA HIS A 120 5.27 20.54 27.75
C HIS A 120 5.65 20.21 29.20
N ASP A 121 5.95 21.30 29.91
CA ASP A 121 6.00 21.42 31.36
C ASP A 121 4.67 20.91 31.93
N HIS A 122 4.65 19.68 32.46
CA HIS A 122 3.57 19.23 33.33
C HIS A 122 3.92 19.60 34.76
N ASP A 123 3.50 20.81 35.08
CA ASP A 123 3.39 21.36 36.42
C ASP A 123 2.70 20.36 37.37
N LYS A 124 3.27 20.32 38.56
CA LYS A 124 2.91 19.45 39.68
C LYS A 124 1.48 19.71 40.14
N HIS A 125 0.69 18.65 40.27
CA HIS A 125 -0.44 18.64 41.20
C HIS A 125 -0.08 17.82 42.44
N ASP A 126 0.40 18.57 43.45
CA ASP A 126 0.34 18.21 44.86
C ASP A 126 -1.12 17.96 45.27
N HIS A 127 -1.46 16.77 45.75
CA HIS A 127 -2.55 16.60 46.72
C HIS A 127 -2.27 15.43 47.69
N HIS A 128 -1.79 15.83 48.87
CA HIS A 128 -2.09 15.38 50.23
C HIS A 128 -2.34 13.89 50.54
N ASP A 129 -1.29 13.27 51.11
CA ASP A 129 -1.22 12.77 52.49
C ASP A 129 -2.51 12.22 53.15
N HIS A 130 -2.59 10.89 53.25
CA HIS A 130 -3.27 10.22 54.36
C HIS A 130 -2.43 9.04 54.86
N GLU A 131 -1.86 9.25 56.04
CA GLU A 131 -1.22 8.27 56.89
C GLU A 131 -2.15 7.08 57.24
N GLY A 132 -1.60 5.88 57.13
CA GLY A 132 -1.69 4.85 58.17
C GLY A 132 -2.99 4.04 58.27
N HIS A 133 -3.03 2.89 57.60
CA HIS A 133 -3.63 1.69 58.21
C HIS A 133 -2.76 0.45 57.93
N ASP A 134 -2.06 0.06 58.99
CA ASP A 134 -1.41 -1.21 59.24
C ASP A 134 -2.46 -2.34 59.18
N HIS A 135 -2.27 -3.33 58.30
CA HIS A 135 -2.88 -4.65 58.49
C HIS A 135 -1.93 -5.74 58.01
N ASP A 136 -1.23 -6.25 59.02
CA ASP A 136 -0.78 -7.61 59.28
C ASP A 136 -0.86 -8.64 58.15
N LYS A 137 0.30 -9.27 57.97
CA LYS A 137 0.58 -10.45 57.17
C LYS A 137 -0.32 -11.61 57.60
N HIS A 138 -1.03 -12.20 56.64
CA HIS A 138 -1.46 -13.58 56.75
C HIS A 138 -0.63 -14.44 55.80
N ASP A 139 0.33 -15.16 56.39
CA ASP A 139 0.87 -16.40 55.85
C ASP A 139 -0.28 -17.39 55.68
N HIS A 140 -0.38 -17.99 54.49
CA HIS A 140 -1.05 -19.27 54.32
C HIS A 140 -0.11 -20.22 53.59
N ASP A 141 0.45 -21.12 54.40
CA ASP A 141 1.18 -22.33 54.01
C ASP A 141 0.33 -23.27 53.13
N ASP A 142 1.05 -23.96 52.25
CA ASP A 142 0.86 -25.32 51.73
C ASP A 142 -0.51 -25.99 51.90
N HIS A 143 -1.11 -26.37 50.77
CA HIS A 143 -1.77 -27.68 50.65
C HIS A 143 -1.57 -28.28 49.26
N GLU A 144 -0.61 -29.20 49.18
CA GLU A 144 -0.56 -30.28 48.20
C GLU A 144 -1.81 -31.16 48.27
N GLY A 145 -2.32 -31.52 47.08
CA GLY A 145 -2.93 -32.82 46.83
C GLY A 145 -4.45 -32.90 47.00
N HIS A 146 -5.18 -32.89 45.87
CA HIS A 146 -6.32 -33.80 45.69
C HIS A 146 -6.44 -34.23 44.23
N ASP A 147 -6.02 -35.47 44.01
CA ASP A 147 -6.32 -36.32 42.86
C ASP A 147 -7.84 -36.60 42.82
N HIS A 148 -8.50 -36.38 41.69
CA HIS A 148 -9.81 -37.00 41.42
C HIS A 148 -9.94 -37.42 39.97
N ASP A 149 -9.78 -38.73 39.79
CA ASP A 149 -10.20 -39.53 38.66
C ASP A 149 -11.67 -39.32 38.26
N LYS A 150 -11.85 -39.17 36.94
CA LYS A 150 -12.96 -39.59 36.06
C LYS A 150 -14.37 -39.75 36.64
N HIS A 151 -15.30 -39.02 36.04
CA HIS A 151 -16.64 -39.54 35.72
C HIS A 151 -17.08 -39.09 34.32
N ASP A 152 -17.24 -40.06 33.42
CA ASP A 152 -18.16 -39.98 32.28
C ASP A 152 -19.58 -39.78 32.82
N HIS A 153 -20.40 -38.97 32.12
CA HIS A 153 -21.67 -39.41 31.50
C HIS A 153 -22.68 -38.28 31.19
N HIS A 154 -23.15 -38.34 29.94
CA HIS A 154 -24.49 -38.06 29.41
C HIS A 154 -24.96 -36.62 29.04
N ASP A 155 -24.82 -36.37 27.74
CA ASP A 155 -25.84 -35.92 26.76
C ASP A 155 -27.25 -35.60 27.28
N HIS A 156 -27.70 -34.36 27.07
CA HIS A 156 -29.11 -33.97 27.02
C HIS A 156 -29.31 -32.83 26.00
N GLU A 157 -29.80 -33.21 24.82
CA GLU A 157 -30.53 -32.34 23.90
C GLU A 157 -31.88 -31.89 24.51
N GLY A 158 -32.18 -30.59 24.35
CA GLY A 158 -33.53 -30.07 24.12
C GLY A 158 -34.39 -29.75 25.35
N HIS A 159 -34.49 -28.46 25.71
CA HIS A 159 -35.75 -27.87 26.18
C HIS A 159 -35.82 -26.38 25.85
N GLU A 160 -36.70 -26.04 24.92
CA GLU A 160 -37.25 -24.69 24.74
C GLU A 160 -38.12 -24.32 25.95
N HIS A 161 -37.96 -23.11 26.49
CA HIS A 161 -38.94 -22.52 27.40
C HIS A 161 -39.26 -21.08 27.00
N ASP A 162 -40.49 -20.95 26.54
CA ASP A 162 -41.25 -19.74 26.25
C ASP A 162 -41.74 -19.10 27.58
N LYS A 163 -41.52 -17.79 27.70
CA LYS A 163 -42.23 -16.77 28.53
C LYS A 163 -42.30 -16.90 30.06
N HIS A 164 -41.75 -15.88 30.73
CA HIS A 164 -42.41 -15.24 31.88
C HIS A 164 -42.29 -13.72 31.84
N ASP A 165 -43.45 -13.08 31.94
CA ASP A 165 -43.69 -11.65 32.01
C ASP A 165 -43.42 -11.06 33.41
N HIS A 166 -42.87 -9.84 33.38
CA HIS A 166 -42.90 -8.72 34.34
C HIS A 166 -42.33 -8.88 35.76
N HIS A 167 -41.46 -7.93 36.15
CA HIS A 167 -41.87 -6.93 37.16
C HIS A 167 -41.13 -5.59 37.02
N ASP A 168 -41.95 -4.57 37.19
CA ASP A 168 -41.77 -3.13 37.22
C ASP A 168 -40.67 -2.67 38.19
N HIS A 169 -39.74 -1.84 37.72
CA HIS A 169 -38.96 -0.96 38.58
C HIS A 169 -38.95 0.45 38.00
N GLU A 170 -39.76 1.29 38.63
CA GLU A 170 -39.77 2.73 38.52
C GLU A 170 -38.39 3.33 38.85
N GLY A 171 -37.94 4.24 37.99
CA GLY A 171 -37.26 5.46 38.42
C GLY A 171 -35.75 5.37 38.66
N HIS A 172 -34.98 5.37 37.58
CA HIS A 172 -33.68 6.05 37.59
C HIS A 172 -33.53 6.95 36.36
N ASP A 173 -33.82 8.23 36.57
CA ASP A 173 -33.31 9.33 35.76
C ASP A 173 -31.78 9.26 35.77
N HIS A 174 -31.21 8.92 34.61
CA HIS A 174 -29.81 9.20 34.31
C HIS A 174 -29.76 10.11 33.08
N ASP A 175 -30.07 11.39 33.33
CA ASP A 175 -29.46 12.50 32.61
C ASP A 175 -27.94 12.39 32.79
N LYS A 176 -27.26 11.87 31.76
CA LYS A 176 -25.92 12.22 31.28
C LYS A 176 -25.45 11.16 30.29
N HIS A 177 -25.91 11.29 29.06
CA HIS A 177 -25.16 10.83 27.90
C HIS A 177 -24.15 11.91 27.53
N ASP A 178 -23.04 11.99 28.25
CA ASP A 178 -21.80 12.39 27.59
C ASP A 178 -21.34 11.12 26.87
N HIS A 179 -21.78 10.99 25.63
CA HIS A 179 -20.99 10.23 24.69
C HIS A 179 -19.75 11.06 24.47
N ASP A 180 -18.65 10.67 25.12
CA ASP A 180 -17.34 10.96 24.57
C ASP A 180 -17.41 10.52 23.11
N ASP A 181 -17.45 11.50 22.22
CA ASP A 181 -17.03 11.34 20.84
C ASP A 181 -15.59 10.83 20.94
N HIS A 182 -15.45 9.52 21.09
CA HIS A 182 -14.37 8.81 20.45
C HIS A 182 -14.62 9.03 18.97
N GLU A 183 -14.21 10.20 18.47
CA GLU A 183 -13.77 10.35 17.10
C GLU A 183 -12.96 9.09 16.85
N GLY A 184 -13.53 8.21 16.02
CA GLY A 184 -12.81 7.07 15.54
C GLY A 184 -11.49 7.63 15.09
N HIS A 185 -10.42 7.24 15.77
CA HIS A 185 -9.20 7.06 15.07
C HIS A 185 -9.57 6.05 13.98
N ASP A 186 -10.01 6.57 12.82
CA ASP A 186 -9.65 6.03 11.52
C ASP A 186 -8.11 6.01 11.56
N HIS A 187 -7.57 5.07 12.33
CA HIS A 187 -6.45 4.33 11.86
C HIS A 187 -6.99 3.80 10.55
N ASP A 188 -6.61 4.48 9.46
CA ASP A 188 -6.50 3.87 8.16
C ASP A 188 -5.77 2.56 8.41
N HIS A 189 -6.55 1.52 8.69
CA HIS A 189 -6.09 0.17 8.67
C HIS A 189 -5.73 0.03 7.21
N ALA A 190 -4.44 0.19 6.90
CA ALA A 190 -3.80 -0.38 5.73
C ALA A 190 -4.16 -1.86 5.78
N ALA A 191 -5.34 -2.17 5.27
CA ALA A 191 -6.02 -3.41 5.46
C ALA A 191 -5.35 -4.40 4.54
N GLY A 192 -4.30 -5.06 5.05
CA GLY A 192 -3.81 -6.33 4.52
C GLY A 192 -3.44 -6.35 3.03
N GLY A 193 -3.14 -5.21 2.43
CA GLY A 193 -2.58 -5.14 1.08
C GLY A 193 -1.15 -5.65 1.08
N HIS A 194 -0.79 -6.42 0.07
CA HIS A 194 0.60 -6.80 -0.17
C HIS A 194 1.35 -5.56 -0.70
N GLY A 195 2.56 -5.34 -0.21
CA GLY A 195 3.38 -4.19 -0.56
C GLY A 195 3.84 -4.26 -2.01
N GLU A 196 3.91 -3.11 -2.67
CA GLU A 196 4.24 -2.97 -4.08
C GLU A 196 5.18 -1.79 -4.27
N PHE A 197 6.06 -1.87 -5.28
CA PHE A 197 6.86 -0.76 -5.78
C PHE A 197 6.23 -0.20 -7.05
N THR A 198 6.09 1.12 -7.10
CA THR A 198 5.77 1.87 -8.31
C THR A 198 6.96 2.75 -8.68
N ILE A 199 7.44 2.60 -9.91
CA ILE A 199 8.61 3.32 -10.41
C ILE A 199 8.23 4.02 -11.71
N GLU A 200 8.63 5.28 -11.85
CA GLU A 200 8.44 6.08 -13.06
C GLU A 200 9.78 6.64 -13.52
N TYR A 201 10.11 6.50 -14.80
CA TYR A 201 11.26 7.12 -15.43
C TYR A 201 10.86 7.84 -16.71
N HIS A 202 11.24 9.11 -16.83
CA HIS A 202 11.08 9.87 -18.07
C HIS A 202 12.45 10.09 -18.71
N TYR A 203 12.54 9.80 -20.00
CA TYR A 203 13.73 10.04 -20.78
C TYR A 203 13.44 10.92 -21.98
N GLN A 204 14.41 11.76 -22.30
CA GLN A 204 14.50 12.46 -23.58
C GLN A 204 15.53 11.76 -24.47
N CYS A 205 15.09 11.22 -25.60
CA CYS A 205 15.88 10.41 -26.52
C CYS A 205 16.12 11.13 -27.86
N SER A 206 17.37 11.46 -28.18
CA SER A 206 17.69 12.23 -29.40
C SER A 206 17.49 11.44 -30.71
N ASN A 207 17.43 10.11 -30.65
CA ASN A 207 17.26 9.23 -31.81
C ASN A 207 16.41 7.98 -31.46
N VAL A 208 15.25 8.15 -30.84
CA VAL A 208 14.42 7.01 -30.42
C VAL A 208 14.07 6.05 -31.57
N ALA A 209 14.00 6.54 -32.81
CA ALA A 209 13.76 5.69 -34.00
C ALA A 209 14.87 4.65 -34.26
N LYS A 210 16.06 4.81 -33.66
CA LYS A 210 17.17 3.85 -33.71
C LYS A 210 17.17 2.87 -32.53
N LEU A 211 16.34 3.10 -31.52
CA LEU A 211 16.12 2.14 -30.45
C LEU A 211 15.39 0.94 -31.04
N ASP A 212 16.07 -0.21 -31.06
CA ASP A 212 15.57 -1.48 -31.62
C ASP A 212 15.47 -2.56 -30.54
N THR A 213 16.32 -2.48 -29.51
CA THR A 213 16.33 -3.45 -28.42
C THR A 213 16.63 -2.73 -27.11
N VAL A 214 15.90 -3.12 -26.07
CA VAL A 214 16.18 -2.72 -24.70
C VAL A 214 16.52 -3.98 -23.93
N GLU A 215 17.66 -3.95 -23.24
CA GLU A 215 18.08 -5.01 -22.33
C GLU A 215 17.78 -4.60 -20.89
N THR A 216 17.31 -5.53 -20.08
CA THR A 216 17.10 -5.31 -18.66
C THR A 216 18.05 -6.16 -17.82
N GLN A 217 18.59 -5.54 -16.77
CA GLN A 217 19.37 -6.21 -15.72
C GLN A 217 18.51 -6.52 -14.49
N TRP A 218 17.17 -6.36 -14.59
CA TRP A 218 16.23 -6.55 -13.49
C TRP A 218 16.41 -7.89 -12.78
N PHE A 219 16.38 -9.02 -13.50
CA PHE A 219 16.50 -10.36 -12.92
C PHE A 219 17.82 -10.60 -12.17
N SER A 220 18.90 -9.94 -12.59
CA SER A 220 20.20 -10.01 -11.90
C SER A 220 20.21 -9.25 -10.58
N ASN A 221 19.39 -8.20 -10.49
CA ASN A 221 19.25 -7.33 -9.32
C ASN A 221 18.17 -7.84 -8.34
N PHE A 222 17.10 -8.42 -8.87
CA PHE A 222 15.90 -8.88 -8.16
C PHE A 222 15.59 -10.32 -8.55
N ALA A 223 16.23 -11.25 -7.83
CA ALA A 223 16.23 -12.68 -8.20
C ALA A 223 14.90 -13.39 -7.92
N ASN A 224 13.97 -12.77 -7.19
CA ASN A 224 12.66 -13.34 -6.90
C ASN A 224 11.65 -13.10 -8.03
N THR A 225 11.95 -12.21 -8.99
CA THR A 225 11.11 -12.02 -10.17
C THR A 225 11.26 -13.20 -11.13
N GLU A 226 10.15 -13.87 -11.44
CA GLU A 226 10.14 -14.99 -12.39
C GLU A 226 9.94 -14.52 -13.83
N SER A 227 9.18 -13.45 -14.01
CA SER A 227 8.90 -12.89 -15.32
C SER A 227 8.58 -11.40 -15.29
N ILE A 228 8.78 -10.75 -16.44
CA ILE A 228 8.40 -9.36 -16.66
C ILE A 228 7.46 -9.32 -17.86
N THR A 229 6.28 -8.74 -17.70
CA THR A 229 5.38 -8.43 -18.80
C THR A 229 5.64 -7.00 -19.25
N VAL A 230 6.18 -6.83 -20.46
CA VAL A 230 6.46 -5.51 -21.06
C VAL A 230 5.32 -5.14 -22.00
N ASN A 231 4.59 -4.08 -21.66
CA ASN A 231 3.60 -3.45 -22.52
C ASN A 231 4.23 -2.23 -23.20
N LEU A 232 4.42 -2.30 -24.51
CA LEU A 232 5.08 -1.25 -25.29
C LEU A 232 4.06 -0.53 -26.17
N LEU A 233 3.98 0.79 -26.02
CA LEU A 233 3.16 1.70 -26.82
C LEU A 233 4.09 2.73 -27.48
N THR A 234 4.15 2.74 -28.79
CA THR A 234 4.97 3.69 -29.58
C THR A 234 4.12 4.30 -30.68
N ASP A 235 4.64 5.34 -31.32
CA ASP A 235 4.02 5.93 -32.52
C ASP A 235 3.85 4.92 -33.67
N ARG A 236 4.58 3.80 -33.64
CA ARG A 236 4.63 2.80 -34.71
C ARG A 236 3.85 1.53 -34.40
N ALA A 237 3.77 1.13 -33.12
CA ALA A 237 3.21 -0.14 -32.72
C ALA A 237 2.81 -0.17 -31.24
N GLN A 238 1.82 -1.01 -30.94
CA GLN A 238 1.51 -1.47 -29.58
C GLN A 238 1.76 -2.98 -29.51
N THR A 239 2.62 -3.41 -28.60
CA THR A 239 2.97 -4.84 -28.44
C THR A 239 3.10 -5.21 -26.97
N GLN A 240 2.91 -6.48 -26.65
CA GLN A 240 3.22 -7.03 -25.33
C GLN A 240 4.26 -8.13 -25.51
N GLN A 241 5.28 -8.14 -24.65
CA GLN A 241 6.37 -9.12 -24.68
C GLN A 241 6.63 -9.64 -23.26
N LYS A 242 6.81 -10.95 -23.10
CA LYS A 242 7.13 -11.56 -21.81
C LYS A 242 8.62 -11.91 -21.75
N LEU A 243 9.27 -11.43 -20.70
CA LEU A 243 10.67 -11.70 -20.39
C LEU A 243 10.79 -12.68 -19.23
N THR A 244 11.92 -13.37 -19.20
CA THR A 244 12.30 -14.32 -18.13
C THR A 244 13.81 -14.20 -17.90
N PRO A 245 14.38 -14.81 -16.84
CA PRO A 245 15.83 -14.82 -16.65
C PRO A 245 16.64 -15.38 -17.83
N ASN A 246 16.02 -16.16 -18.73
CA ASN A 246 16.66 -16.71 -19.93
C ASN A 246 16.50 -15.83 -21.19
N ASN A 247 15.68 -14.78 -21.13
CA ASN A 247 15.49 -13.81 -22.21
C ASN A 247 15.23 -12.43 -21.59
N THR A 248 16.30 -11.66 -21.43
CA THR A 248 16.32 -10.39 -20.71
C THR A 248 16.30 -9.17 -21.64
N SER A 249 15.88 -9.34 -22.90
CA SER A 249 15.75 -8.24 -23.85
C SER A 249 14.43 -8.31 -24.61
N PHE A 250 13.91 -7.15 -24.98
CA PHE A 250 12.69 -6.99 -25.78
C PHE A 250 12.94 -6.05 -26.96
N ARG A 251 12.11 -6.21 -27.99
CA ARG A 251 12.15 -5.37 -29.19
C ARG A 251 11.36 -4.08 -28.97
N PHE A 252 11.91 -2.97 -29.44
CA PHE A 252 11.34 -1.63 -29.34
C PHE A 252 10.68 -1.17 -30.65
#